data_AF-Q01WK2-F1
#
_entry.id   AF-Q01WK2-F1
#
_cell.length_a   1.000
_cell.length_b   1.000
_cell.length_c   1.000
_cell.angle_alpha   90.00
_cell.angle_beta   90.00
_cell.angle_gamma   90.00
#
_symmetry.space_group_name_H-M   'P 1'
#
loop_
_entity.id
_entity.type
_entity.pdbx_description
1 polymer ?
#
loop_
_entity_poly.entity_id
_entity_poly.type
_entity_poly.pdbx_seq_one_letter_code
_entity_poly.pdbx_strand_id
1 'polypeptide(L)'
;MKLDIDGIRRQYADLSDEALLEIDRVDLVEAARRCYDEEVARRQLKRASVEHAAPLDEEELTVVGTYNSMDSARTARDVLRDAGLRAYVANEFPEDEAGTLRKAFGDMPLLVPVSMLDAAHEIIDAQSEGKAIETGYIRHGVGAVRAYLYGGLDLLEFVLEVFGGLELERHEFSATAFHVEIMIGDSVIALEVSDPPHASATPGSVYVYVPDVDEAYARALESGGTSVAKPADKPYDERSAGVKDGFGNTWWMATYTGV
;
A
#
# COMPACT_ATOMS: atom_id res chain seq x y z
N MET A 1 -20.59 26.74 -5.14
CA MET A 1 -20.22 27.87 -6.01
C MET A 1 -19.50 27.29 -7.21
N LYS A 2 -20.08 27.33 -8.42
CA LYS A 2 -19.39 26.85 -9.64
C LYS A 2 -18.43 27.95 -10.07
N LEU A 3 -17.12 27.79 -9.85
CA LEU A 3 -16.14 28.71 -10.43
C LEU A 3 -16.09 28.45 -11.95
N ASP A 4 -16.36 29.49 -12.74
CA ASP A 4 -16.13 29.50 -14.18
C ASP A 4 -14.65 29.76 -14.48
N ILE A 5 -14.21 29.45 -15.70
CA ILE A 5 -12.80 29.58 -16.13
C ILE A 5 -12.29 31.03 -15.96
N ASP A 6 -13.15 32.01 -16.19
CA ASP A 6 -12.80 33.43 -16.05
C ASP A 6 -12.62 33.85 -14.58
N GLY A 7 -13.32 33.20 -13.65
CA GLY A 7 -13.11 33.34 -12.22
C GLY A 7 -11.77 32.78 -11.77
N ILE A 8 -11.36 31.63 -12.30
CA ILE A 8 -10.05 31.02 -12.01
C ILE A 8 -8.91 31.90 -12.52
N ARG A 9 -9.03 32.43 -13.75
CA ARG A 9 -8.02 33.36 -14.29
C ARG A 9 -7.85 34.61 -13.44
N ARG A 10 -8.97 35.21 -13.01
CA ARG A 10 -8.93 36.37 -12.11
C ARG A 10 -8.30 36.03 -10.77
N GLN A 11 -8.65 34.88 -10.19
CA GLN A 11 -8.07 34.42 -8.94
C GLN A 11 -6.55 34.30 -9.02
N TYR A 12 -6.00 33.68 -10.07
CA TYR A 12 -4.54 33.59 -10.25
C TYR A 12 -3.88 34.93 -10.59
N ALA A 13 -4.59 35.80 -11.31
CA ALA A 13 -4.11 37.16 -11.58
C ALA A 13 -3.99 38.01 -10.30
N ASP A 14 -4.83 37.75 -9.29
CA ASP A 14 -4.81 38.49 -8.02
C ASP A 14 -3.79 37.94 -7.00
N LEU A 15 -3.22 36.75 -7.24
CA LEU A 15 -2.17 36.19 -6.38
C LEU A 15 -0.85 36.95 -6.52
N SER A 16 -0.09 37.02 -5.42
CA SER A 16 1.32 37.39 -5.47
C SER A 16 2.13 36.34 -6.22
N ASP A 17 3.30 36.72 -6.73
CA ASP A 17 4.18 35.78 -7.44
C ASP A 17 4.61 34.60 -6.56
N GLU A 18 4.82 34.84 -5.27
CA GLU A 18 5.13 33.81 -4.27
C GLU A 18 3.96 32.84 -4.05
N ALA A 19 2.77 33.36 -3.76
CA ALA A 19 1.58 32.52 -3.54
C ALA A 19 1.15 31.77 -4.80
N LEU A 20 1.40 32.32 -5.99
CA LEU A 20 1.19 31.62 -7.24
C LEU A 20 2.19 30.47 -7.40
N LEU A 21 3.46 30.64 -7.03
CA LEU A 21 4.47 29.58 -7.13
C LEU A 21 4.33 28.48 -6.06
N GLU A 22 3.61 28.74 -4.96
CA GLU A 22 3.28 27.76 -3.91
C GLU A 22 2.16 26.79 -4.32
N ILE A 23 1.32 27.14 -5.30
CA ILE A 23 0.25 26.24 -5.77
C ILE A 23 0.90 24.99 -6.39
N ASP A 24 0.57 23.83 -5.84
CA ASP A 24 0.98 22.56 -6.44
C ASP A 24 0.19 22.34 -7.73
N ARG A 25 0.92 22.43 -8.84
CA ARG A 25 0.38 22.23 -10.18
C ARG A 25 -0.24 20.84 -10.37
N VAL A 26 0.21 19.82 -9.61
CA VAL A 26 -0.28 18.43 -9.72
C VAL A 26 -1.69 18.29 -9.16
N ASP A 27 -2.05 19.10 -8.16
CA ASP A 27 -3.38 19.08 -7.53
C ASP A 27 -4.45 19.84 -8.32
N LEU A 28 -4.06 20.52 -9.40
CA LEU A 28 -4.97 21.29 -10.25
C LEU A 28 -5.69 20.42 -11.27
N VAL A 29 -7.02 20.52 -11.29
CA VAL A 29 -7.84 20.01 -12.39
C VAL A 29 -7.47 20.68 -13.73
N GLU A 30 -7.70 20.00 -14.84
CA GLU A 30 -7.13 20.37 -16.16
C GLU A 30 -7.38 21.84 -16.55
N ALA A 31 -8.60 22.35 -16.34
CA ALA A 31 -8.95 23.74 -16.69
C ALA A 31 -8.20 24.76 -15.81
N ALA A 32 -8.03 24.46 -14.52
CA ALA A 32 -7.29 25.30 -13.59
C ALA A 32 -5.79 25.27 -13.90
N ARG A 33 -5.25 24.09 -14.20
CA ARG A 33 -3.85 23.89 -14.60
C ARG A 33 -3.47 24.72 -15.84
N ARG A 34 -4.35 24.78 -16.85
CA ARG A 34 -4.12 25.64 -18.03
C ARG A 34 -4.08 27.12 -17.68
N CYS A 35 -5.02 27.59 -16.84
CA CYS A 35 -5.04 29.00 -16.41
C CYS A 35 -3.80 29.36 -15.57
N TYR A 36 -3.35 28.42 -14.74
CA TYR A 36 -2.13 28.54 -13.96
C TYR A 36 -0.89 28.67 -14.85
N ASP A 37 -0.72 27.75 -15.82
CA ASP A 37 0.40 27.75 -16.76
C ASP A 37 0.45 29.03 -17.60
N GLU A 38 -0.71 29.49 -18.07
CA GLU A 38 -0.85 30.77 -18.80
C GLU A 38 -0.34 31.95 -17.95
N GLU A 39 -0.70 32.00 -16.67
CA GLU A 39 -0.36 33.11 -15.77
C GLU A 39 1.11 33.09 -15.34
N VAL A 40 1.67 31.92 -15.02
CA VAL A 40 3.10 31.73 -14.72
C VAL A 40 3.96 32.13 -15.93
N ALA A 41 3.57 31.70 -17.13
CA ALA A 41 4.26 32.07 -18.37
C ALA A 41 4.14 33.58 -18.67
N ARG A 42 2.96 34.18 -18.48
CA ARG A 42 2.71 35.62 -18.67
C ARG A 42 3.61 36.46 -17.78
N ARG A 43 3.82 36.05 -16.53
CA ARG A 43 4.66 36.75 -15.56
C ARG A 43 6.14 36.37 -15.63
N GLN A 44 6.51 35.44 -16.52
CA GLN A 44 7.87 34.90 -16.64
C GLN A 44 8.42 34.36 -15.32
N LEU A 45 7.53 33.84 -14.47
CA LEU A 45 7.92 33.33 -13.16
C LEU A 45 8.63 32.00 -13.36
N LYS A 46 9.83 31.92 -12.81
CA LYS A 46 10.54 30.67 -12.65
C LYS A 46 10.36 30.28 -11.21
N ARG A 47 9.75 29.11 -10.98
CA ARG A 47 9.82 28.47 -9.68
C ARG A 47 11.30 28.38 -9.32
N ALA A 48 11.66 28.77 -8.10
CA ALA A 48 12.99 28.48 -7.59
C ALA A 48 13.20 26.99 -7.87
N SER A 49 14.24 26.67 -8.63
CA SER A 49 14.67 25.30 -8.77
C SER A 49 14.93 24.83 -7.35
N VAL A 50 13.98 24.09 -6.77
CA VAL A 50 14.34 22.98 -5.89
C VAL A 50 15.44 22.30 -6.65
N GLU A 51 16.65 22.27 -6.09
CA GLU A 51 17.79 21.59 -6.70
C GLU A 51 17.25 20.32 -7.33
N HIS A 52 17.14 20.36 -8.66
CA HIS A 52 16.70 19.20 -9.39
C HIS A 52 17.90 18.29 -9.22
N ALA A 53 17.77 17.33 -8.30
CA ALA A 53 18.72 16.25 -8.19
C ALA A 53 19.05 15.81 -9.60
N ALA A 54 20.34 15.62 -9.85
CA ALA A 54 20.89 15.19 -11.12
C ALA A 54 19.98 14.13 -11.80
N PRO A 55 19.94 14.07 -13.14
CA PRO A 55 19.18 13.03 -13.84
C PRO A 55 19.42 11.66 -13.20
N LEU A 56 18.38 10.81 -13.21
CA LEU A 56 18.33 9.42 -12.70
C LEU A 56 19.32 8.50 -13.44
N ASP A 57 20.58 8.91 -13.50
CA ASP A 57 21.67 8.20 -14.14
C ASP A 57 22.52 7.58 -13.03
N GLU A 58 22.41 6.25 -12.93
CA GLU A 58 23.34 5.30 -12.28
C GLU A 58 23.23 4.99 -10.78
N GLU A 59 22.16 5.36 -10.07
CA GLU A 59 21.93 4.77 -8.73
C GLU A 59 20.80 3.74 -8.75
N GLU A 60 21.18 2.49 -8.59
CA GLU A 60 20.26 1.38 -8.34
C GLU A 60 19.47 1.69 -7.07
N LEU A 61 18.14 1.79 -7.21
CA LEU A 61 17.22 1.99 -6.10
C LEU A 61 16.77 0.64 -5.56
N THR A 62 16.61 0.55 -4.25
CA THR A 62 16.12 -0.64 -3.56
C THR A 62 15.04 -0.27 -2.56
N VAL A 63 14.17 -1.24 -2.24
CA VAL A 63 13.09 -1.07 -1.27
C VAL A 63 13.64 -1.13 0.14
N VAL A 64 13.37 -0.10 0.93
CA VAL A 64 13.69 -0.05 2.37
C VAL A 64 12.47 -0.40 3.24
N GLY A 65 11.26 -0.28 2.69
CA GLY A 65 10.03 -0.68 3.38
C GLY A 65 8.79 -0.56 2.50
N THR A 66 7.72 -1.25 2.87
CA THR A 66 6.40 -1.19 2.22
C THR A 66 5.36 -0.70 3.22
N TYR A 67 4.46 0.18 2.77
CA TYR A 67 3.48 0.83 3.63
C TYR A 67 2.06 0.62 3.09
N ASN A 68 1.08 0.41 3.95
CA ASN A 68 -0.31 0.15 3.56
C ASN A 68 -1.10 1.42 3.14
N SER A 69 -0.48 2.61 3.21
CA SER A 69 -1.10 3.87 2.83
C SER A 69 -0.08 4.87 2.29
N MET A 70 -0.54 5.77 1.42
CA MET A 70 0.26 6.87 0.88
C MET A 70 0.82 7.79 1.98
N ASP A 71 0.01 8.10 2.99
CA ASP A 71 0.41 9.01 4.07
C ASP A 71 1.50 8.39 4.95
N SER A 72 1.40 7.09 5.23
CA SER A 72 2.46 6.36 5.95
C SER A 72 3.74 6.28 5.14
N ALA A 73 3.66 6.01 3.83
CA ALA A 73 4.83 5.99 2.94
C ALA A 73 5.52 7.37 2.86
N ARG A 74 4.73 8.45 2.76
CA ARG A 74 5.23 9.84 2.73
C ARG A 74 5.85 10.24 4.05
N THR A 75 5.23 9.88 5.17
CA THR A 75 5.78 10.15 6.51
C THR A 75 7.16 9.51 6.67
N ALA A 76 7.31 8.24 6.28
CA ALA A 76 8.60 7.54 6.34
C ALA A 76 9.64 8.12 5.36
N ARG A 77 9.21 8.51 4.16
CA ARG A 77 10.07 9.21 3.19
C ARG A 77 10.59 10.54 3.76
N ASP A 78 9.72 11.32 4.38
CA ASP A 78 10.06 12.65 4.90
C ASP A 78 11.02 12.52 6.08
N VAL A 79 10.84 11.52 6.94
CA VAL A 79 11.80 11.14 7.98
C VAL A 79 13.20 10.86 7.41
N LEU A 80 13.30 10.07 6.35
CA LEU A 80 14.58 9.78 5.70
C LEU A 80 15.21 11.05 5.08
N ARG A 81 14.39 11.90 4.48
CA ARG A 81 14.83 13.15 3.86
C ARG A 81 15.29 14.18 4.88
N ASP A 82 14.62 14.31 6.01
CA ASP A 82 15.02 15.17 7.12
C ASP A 82 16.37 14.72 7.72
N ALA A 83 16.67 13.43 7.66
CA ALA A 83 17.97 12.86 8.02
C ALA A 83 19.02 12.97 6.89
N GLY A 84 18.70 13.63 5.78
CA GLY A 84 19.60 13.88 4.65
C GLY A 84 19.72 12.73 3.66
N LEU A 85 18.89 11.69 3.77
CA LEU A 85 18.87 10.59 2.80
C LEU A 85 17.94 10.88 1.63
N ARG A 86 18.30 10.33 0.47
CA ARG A 86 17.43 10.35 -0.71
C ARG A 86 16.44 9.19 -0.60
N ALA A 87 15.15 9.54 -0.54
CA ALA A 87 14.07 8.58 -0.47
C ALA A 87 12.92 8.95 -1.41
N TYR A 88 12.25 7.95 -1.96
CA TYR A 88 11.18 8.07 -2.95
C TYR A 88 10.07 7.09 -2.65
N VAL A 89 8.80 7.48 -2.80
CA VAL A 89 7.70 6.50 -2.84
C VAL A 89 7.52 6.11 -4.30
N ALA A 90 7.50 4.81 -4.62
CA ALA A 90 7.57 4.36 -6.02
C ALA A 90 6.42 4.89 -6.92
N ASN A 91 5.26 5.23 -6.34
CA ASN A 91 4.14 5.82 -7.07
C ASN A 91 4.25 7.34 -7.30
N GLU A 92 5.39 7.97 -6.97
CA GLU A 92 5.65 9.40 -7.22
C GLU A 92 6.49 9.64 -8.49
N PHE A 93 6.88 8.60 -9.21
CA PHE A 93 7.53 8.71 -10.52
C PHE A 93 6.48 8.84 -11.64
N PRO A 94 6.73 9.66 -12.69
CA PRO A 94 5.84 9.74 -13.84
C PRO A 94 5.77 8.40 -14.57
N GLU A 95 4.57 8.07 -15.05
CA GLU A 95 4.20 6.85 -15.76
C GLU A 95 5.22 6.42 -16.82
N ASP A 96 5.56 5.13 -16.88
CA ASP A 96 6.04 4.54 -18.13
C ASP A 96 4.84 4.20 -19.03
N GLU A 97 5.04 4.14 -20.35
CA GLU A 97 3.97 3.91 -21.34
C GLU A 97 3.21 2.58 -21.13
N ALA A 98 3.74 1.67 -20.30
CA ALA A 98 3.18 0.36 -20.05
C ALA A 98 2.24 0.30 -18.83
N GLY A 99 2.26 1.29 -17.92
CA GLY A 99 1.35 1.35 -16.77
C GLY A 99 1.43 0.13 -15.84
N THR A 100 2.58 -0.57 -15.85
CA THR A 100 2.74 -1.89 -15.22
C THR A 100 2.91 -1.78 -13.70
N LEU A 101 3.48 -0.66 -13.23
CA LEU A 101 3.84 -0.46 -11.82
C LEU A 101 2.63 -0.28 -10.89
N ARG A 102 1.46 0.11 -11.41
CA ARG A 102 0.25 0.32 -10.60
C ARG A 102 -0.59 -0.94 -10.41
N LYS A 103 -0.29 -2.02 -11.13
CA LYS A 103 -1.10 -3.25 -11.16
C LYS A 103 -0.77 -4.26 -10.05
N ALA A 104 0.23 -4.00 -9.23
CA ALA A 104 0.77 -4.96 -8.28
C ALA A 104 0.63 -4.45 -6.82
N PHE A 105 -0.57 -4.51 -6.26
CA PHE A 105 -0.84 -4.39 -4.80
C PHE A 105 -1.05 -2.99 -4.23
N GLY A 106 -1.88 -2.94 -3.17
CA GLY A 106 -2.10 -1.80 -2.29
C GLY A 106 -0.92 -1.45 -1.39
N ASP A 107 0.31 -1.81 -1.80
CA ASP A 107 1.53 -1.58 -1.05
C ASP A 107 2.30 -0.35 -1.58
N MET A 108 2.78 0.40 -0.60
CA MET A 108 3.52 1.66 -0.58
C MET A 108 5.05 1.56 -0.64
N PRO A 109 5.76 1.04 -1.65
CA PRO A 109 7.19 0.83 -1.52
C PRO A 109 7.95 2.17 -1.42
N LEU A 110 8.74 2.26 -0.35
CA LEU A 110 9.72 3.32 -0.11
C LEU A 110 11.06 2.85 -0.64
N LEU A 111 11.65 3.67 -1.51
CA LEU A 111 12.87 3.40 -2.25
C LEU A 111 13.98 4.35 -1.80
N VAL A 112 15.19 3.83 -1.70
CA VAL A 112 16.43 4.58 -1.46
C VAL A 112 17.52 4.08 -2.40
N PRO A 113 18.57 4.86 -2.69
CA PRO A 113 19.78 4.34 -3.33
C PRO A 113 20.34 3.16 -2.53
N VAL A 114 20.80 2.09 -3.20
CA VAL A 114 21.42 0.92 -2.54
C VAL A 114 22.55 1.34 -1.59
N SER A 115 23.32 2.37 -1.94
CA SER A 115 24.38 2.93 -1.11
C SER A 115 23.91 3.54 0.22
N MET A 116 22.61 3.82 0.36
CA MET A 116 21.98 4.44 1.52
C MET A 116 21.09 3.46 2.30
N LEU A 117 21.02 2.19 1.89
CA LEU A 117 20.10 1.21 2.48
C LEU A 117 20.33 1.01 3.98
N ASP A 118 21.58 0.80 4.40
CA ASP A 118 21.91 0.56 5.80
C ASP A 118 21.58 1.77 6.68
N ALA A 119 21.93 2.98 6.23
CA ALA A 119 21.59 4.22 6.93
C ALA A 119 20.08 4.44 6.98
N ALA A 120 19.35 4.09 5.92
CA ALA A 120 17.90 4.23 5.86
C ALA A 120 17.21 3.26 6.82
N HIS A 121 17.68 2.01 6.93
CA HIS A 121 17.22 1.08 7.95
C HIS A 121 17.50 1.62 9.35
N GLU A 122 18.72 2.10 9.64
CA GLU A 122 19.05 2.66 10.96
C GLU A 122 18.11 3.83 11.34
N ILE A 123 17.78 4.71 10.40
CA ILE A 123 16.89 5.85 10.66
C ILE A 123 15.43 5.40 10.83
N ILE A 124 14.93 4.50 9.98
CA ILE A 124 13.57 3.96 10.09
C ILE A 124 13.43 3.17 11.40
N ASP A 125 14.43 2.38 11.74
CA ASP A 125 14.50 1.61 12.98
C ASP A 125 14.59 2.54 14.19
N ALA A 126 15.41 3.59 14.16
CA ALA A 126 15.52 4.58 15.25
C ALA A 126 14.26 5.46 15.41
N GLN A 127 13.48 5.67 14.35
CA GLN A 127 12.17 6.34 14.43
C GLN A 127 11.07 5.37 14.85
N SER A 128 11.29 4.09 14.57
CA SER A 128 10.62 2.98 15.23
C SER A 128 11.09 2.83 16.68
N GLU A 129 12.21 3.41 17.13
CA GLU A 129 12.65 3.49 18.54
C GLU A 129 11.91 4.61 19.32
N GLY A 130 10.62 4.81 19.04
CA GLY A 130 9.59 5.14 20.03
C GLY A 130 8.61 3.99 20.28
N LYS A 131 8.82 2.87 19.58
CA LYS A 131 8.12 1.60 19.62
C LYS A 131 9.12 0.52 19.19
N ALA A 132 10.21 0.38 19.94
CA ALA A 132 10.93 -0.89 19.96
C ALA A 132 9.85 -1.98 19.95
N ILE A 133 9.99 -2.99 19.09
CA ILE A 133 9.29 -4.25 19.35
C ILE A 133 9.88 -4.68 20.69
N GLU A 134 9.26 -4.24 21.79
CA GLU A 134 9.49 -4.82 23.10
C GLU A 134 9.39 -6.30 22.82
N THR A 135 10.45 -7.03 23.14
CA THR A 135 10.41 -8.49 23.21
C THR A 135 9.48 -8.86 24.36
N GLY A 136 8.20 -8.58 24.17
CA GLY A 136 7.09 -9.03 24.96
C GLY A 136 6.74 -10.45 24.54
N TYR A 137 5.72 -11.00 25.20
CA TYR A 137 5.28 -12.36 24.95
C TYR A 137 4.58 -12.57 23.59
N ILE A 138 4.47 -11.52 22.76
CA ILE A 138 3.78 -11.52 21.46
C ILE A 138 4.85 -11.42 20.35
N ARG A 139 4.99 -12.49 19.57
CA ARG A 139 5.88 -12.55 18.40
C ARG A 139 5.54 -11.45 17.40
N HIS A 140 6.51 -10.79 16.78
CA HIS A 140 6.33 -9.63 15.88
C HIS A 140 5.70 -8.37 16.52
N GLY A 141 5.45 -8.38 17.84
CA GLY A 141 4.90 -7.22 18.57
C GLY A 141 3.42 -6.90 18.31
N VAL A 142 2.75 -7.63 17.42
CA VAL A 142 1.34 -7.40 17.03
C VAL A 142 0.56 -8.71 16.90
N GLY A 143 -0.77 -8.60 16.86
CA GLY A 143 -1.67 -9.75 16.68
C GLY A 143 -1.61 -10.73 17.84
N ALA A 144 -1.99 -10.30 19.05
CA ALA A 144 -2.09 -11.20 20.21
C ALA A 144 -3.13 -12.33 20.01
N VAL A 145 -4.10 -12.09 19.11
CA VAL A 145 -5.05 -13.09 18.61
C VAL A 145 -4.83 -13.19 17.10
N ARG A 146 -4.72 -14.42 16.60
CA ARG A 146 -4.44 -14.72 15.19
C ARG A 146 -5.40 -15.77 14.71
N ALA A 147 -5.92 -15.60 13.50
CA ALA A 147 -6.53 -16.73 12.82
C ALA A 147 -5.45 -17.78 12.56
N TYR A 148 -5.76 -19.04 12.86
CA TYR A 148 -4.94 -20.18 12.49
C TYR A 148 -5.75 -21.00 11.49
N LEU A 149 -5.29 -21.09 10.25
CA LEU A 149 -5.99 -21.78 9.17
C LEU A 149 -5.18 -22.95 8.66
N TYR A 150 -5.88 -24.04 8.36
CA TYR A 150 -5.30 -25.15 7.60
C TYR A 150 -5.53 -24.91 6.11
N GLY A 151 -4.62 -25.40 5.26
CA GLY A 151 -4.70 -25.22 3.82
C GLY A 151 -4.00 -26.30 3.01
N GLY A 152 -4.38 -26.37 1.73
CA GLY A 152 -3.56 -26.98 0.69
C GLY A 152 -2.40 -26.05 0.29
N LEU A 153 -1.54 -26.54 -0.60
CA LEU A 153 -0.33 -25.83 -1.04
C LEU A 153 -0.62 -24.47 -1.71
N ASP A 154 -1.83 -24.30 -2.23
CA ASP A 154 -2.34 -23.10 -2.87
C ASP A 154 -2.74 -21.99 -1.89
N LEU A 155 -2.94 -22.31 -0.60
CA LEU A 155 -3.47 -21.35 0.37
C LEU A 155 -2.54 -20.15 0.58
N LEU A 156 -1.22 -20.38 0.60
CA LEU A 156 -0.25 -19.30 0.78
C LEU A 156 -0.38 -18.28 -0.35
N GLU A 157 -0.29 -18.73 -1.60
CA GLU A 157 -0.37 -17.85 -2.77
C GLU A 157 -1.73 -17.15 -2.84
N PHE A 158 -2.82 -17.84 -2.51
CA PHE A 158 -4.14 -17.22 -2.39
C PHE A 158 -4.14 -16.04 -1.41
N VAL A 159 -3.56 -16.21 -0.22
CA VAL A 159 -3.51 -15.13 0.78
C VAL A 159 -2.67 -13.96 0.30
N LEU A 160 -1.49 -14.23 -0.28
CA LEU A 160 -0.58 -13.19 -0.77
C LEU A 160 -1.24 -12.37 -1.90
N GLU A 161 -1.77 -13.04 -2.92
CA GLU A 161 -2.35 -12.40 -4.11
C GLU A 161 -3.67 -11.67 -3.82
N VAL A 162 -4.53 -12.24 -2.98
CA VAL A 162 -5.86 -11.65 -2.72
C VAL A 162 -5.77 -10.48 -1.74
N PHE A 163 -4.96 -10.62 -0.69
CA PHE A 163 -4.95 -9.69 0.44
C PHE A 163 -3.69 -8.83 0.56
N GLY A 164 -2.70 -9.01 -0.32
CA GLY A 164 -1.41 -8.30 -0.20
C GLY A 164 -0.66 -8.71 1.06
N GLY A 165 -0.66 -10.01 1.36
CA GLY A 165 0.01 -10.54 2.55
C GLY A 165 1.53 -10.38 2.47
N LEU A 166 2.16 -10.08 3.60
CA LEU A 166 3.63 -10.12 3.76
C LEU A 166 4.01 -11.32 4.62
N GLU A 167 4.75 -12.26 4.04
CA GLU A 167 5.33 -13.37 4.79
C GLU A 167 6.34 -12.85 5.82
N LEU A 168 6.12 -13.17 7.09
CA LEU A 168 6.99 -12.75 8.20
C LEU A 168 8.01 -13.83 8.53
N GLU A 169 7.54 -15.07 8.62
CA GLU A 169 8.35 -16.22 9.02
C GLU A 169 7.72 -17.50 8.46
N ARG A 170 8.57 -18.41 7.99
CA ARG A 170 8.18 -19.74 7.53
C ARG A 170 9.03 -20.80 8.17
N HIS A 171 8.39 -21.88 8.58
CA HIS A 171 9.04 -23.09 9.02
C HIS A 171 8.60 -24.28 8.17
N GLU A 172 9.55 -24.85 7.43
CA GLU A 172 9.29 -25.99 6.55
C GLU A 172 9.51 -27.32 7.30
N PHE A 173 8.51 -28.19 7.27
CA PHE A 173 8.61 -29.55 7.80
C PHE A 173 8.97 -30.57 6.70
N SER A 174 8.56 -30.29 5.46
CA SER A 174 8.89 -31.06 4.25
C SER A 174 8.66 -30.22 3.00
N ALA A 175 8.96 -30.78 1.81
CA ALA A 175 8.67 -30.13 0.53
C ALA A 175 7.18 -29.83 0.27
N THR A 176 6.28 -30.44 1.05
CA THR A 176 4.82 -30.33 0.90
C THR A 176 4.13 -30.02 2.23
N ALA A 177 4.88 -29.55 3.24
CA ALA A 177 4.30 -29.19 4.53
C ALA A 177 5.11 -28.07 5.21
N PHE A 178 4.44 -26.98 5.56
CA PHE A 178 5.06 -25.84 6.23
C PHE A 178 4.06 -25.04 7.07
N HIS A 179 4.61 -24.38 8.08
CA HIS A 179 3.95 -23.35 8.87
C HIS A 179 4.42 -21.98 8.40
N VAL A 180 3.52 -21.01 8.29
CA VAL A 180 3.87 -19.64 7.89
C VAL A 180 3.03 -18.61 8.65
N GLU A 181 3.68 -17.57 9.16
CA GLU A 181 3.03 -16.37 9.69
C GLU A 181 3.05 -15.26 8.63
N ILE A 182 1.87 -14.65 8.39
CA ILE A 182 1.67 -13.64 7.35
C ILE A 182 1.02 -12.42 7.97
N MET A 183 1.56 -11.24 7.68
CA MET A 183 0.95 -9.96 8.00
C MET A 183 -0.03 -9.55 6.91
N ILE A 184 -1.23 -9.15 7.31
CA ILE A 184 -2.24 -8.54 6.44
C ILE A 184 -2.69 -7.25 7.13
N GLY A 185 -2.34 -6.10 6.56
CA GLY A 185 -2.55 -4.81 7.20
C GLY A 185 -1.79 -4.73 8.53
N ASP A 186 -2.52 -4.64 9.65
CA ASP A 186 -1.98 -4.58 11.01
C ASP A 186 -2.13 -5.89 11.80
N SER A 187 -2.63 -6.94 11.14
CA SER A 187 -2.98 -8.22 11.74
C SER A 187 -2.06 -9.33 11.25
N VAL A 188 -1.90 -10.38 12.07
CA VAL A 188 -1.12 -11.57 11.71
C VAL A 188 -2.06 -12.77 11.65
N ILE A 189 -1.93 -13.56 10.58
CA ILE A 189 -2.54 -14.88 10.47
C ILE A 189 -1.45 -15.95 10.44
N ALA A 190 -1.78 -17.14 10.92
CA ALA A 190 -0.94 -18.32 10.83
C ALA A 190 -1.59 -19.32 9.88
N LEU A 191 -0.81 -19.85 8.94
CA LEU A 191 -1.25 -20.92 8.05
C LEU A 191 -0.45 -22.18 8.34
N GLU A 192 -1.17 -23.30 8.40
CA GLU A 192 -0.59 -24.64 8.41
C GLU A 192 -0.97 -25.32 7.09
N VAL A 193 0.01 -25.36 6.19
CA VAL A 193 -0.17 -25.83 4.82
C VAL A 193 0.43 -27.21 4.69
N SER A 194 -0.33 -28.17 4.18
CA SER A 194 0.21 -29.49 3.89
C SER A 194 -0.53 -30.25 2.78
N ASP A 195 0.21 -31.09 2.05
CA ASP A 195 -0.34 -32.12 1.16
C ASP A 195 0.29 -33.49 1.49
N PRO A 196 -0.47 -34.48 2.00
CA PRO A 196 -1.91 -34.42 2.29
C PRO A 196 -2.24 -33.46 3.46
N PRO A 197 -3.50 -33.02 3.60
CA PRO A 197 -3.92 -32.16 4.70
C PRO A 197 -3.65 -32.77 6.07
N HIS A 198 -3.33 -31.91 7.05
CA HIS A 198 -3.15 -32.30 8.44
C HIS A 198 -4.38 -33.06 8.97
N ALA A 199 -4.20 -34.06 9.83
CA ALA A 199 -5.28 -34.94 10.28
C ALA A 199 -6.43 -34.22 11.02
N SER A 200 -6.10 -33.11 11.69
CA SER A 200 -7.07 -32.24 12.39
C SER A 200 -7.57 -31.08 11.53
N ALA A 201 -7.17 -31.01 10.26
CA ALA A 201 -7.49 -29.89 9.40
C ALA A 201 -9.00 -29.82 9.14
N THR A 202 -9.58 -28.66 9.44
CA THR A 202 -10.97 -28.34 9.12
C THR A 202 -11.04 -26.93 8.56
N PRO A 203 -11.93 -26.67 7.59
CA PRO A 203 -12.07 -25.32 7.06
C PRO A 203 -12.49 -24.31 8.12
N GLY A 204 -11.78 -23.19 8.17
CA GLY A 204 -12.08 -22.04 9.03
C GLY A 204 -12.92 -20.98 8.33
N SER A 205 -13.19 -19.88 9.06
CA SER A 205 -13.75 -18.66 8.47
C SER A 205 -13.07 -17.44 9.08
N VAL A 206 -12.69 -16.49 8.22
CA VAL A 206 -11.99 -15.25 8.59
C VAL A 206 -12.73 -14.06 8.02
N TYR A 207 -12.78 -12.97 8.79
CA TYR A 207 -13.26 -11.67 8.35
C TYR A 207 -12.04 -10.77 8.16
N VAL A 208 -11.91 -10.19 6.97
CA VAL A 208 -10.76 -9.37 6.58
C VAL A 208 -11.27 -8.05 6.01
N TYR A 209 -10.70 -6.96 6.50
CA TYR A 209 -10.94 -5.64 5.92
C TYR A 209 -10.01 -5.43 4.73
N VAL A 210 -10.57 -4.93 3.63
CA VAL A 210 -9.83 -4.61 2.41
C VAL A 210 -10.17 -3.18 1.97
N PRO A 211 -9.25 -2.48 1.28
CA PRO A 211 -9.54 -1.14 0.76
C PRO A 211 -10.69 -1.12 -0.26
N ASP A 212 -10.78 -2.16 -1.10
CA ASP A 212 -11.83 -2.33 -2.12
C ASP A 212 -12.31 -3.79 -2.16
N VAL A 213 -13.58 -4.00 -1.81
CA VAL A 213 -14.21 -5.32 -1.77
C VAL A 213 -14.44 -5.91 -3.16
N ASP A 214 -14.79 -5.11 -4.16
CA ASP A 214 -15.03 -5.63 -5.51
C ASP A 214 -13.72 -6.10 -6.13
N GLU A 215 -12.65 -5.32 -5.95
CA GLU A 215 -11.34 -5.66 -6.47
C GLU A 215 -10.78 -6.91 -5.79
N ALA A 216 -10.80 -6.97 -4.46
CA ALA A 216 -10.35 -8.15 -3.71
C ALA A 216 -11.19 -9.39 -4.05
N TYR A 217 -12.50 -9.24 -4.22
CA TYR A 217 -13.38 -10.32 -4.63
C TYR A 217 -13.07 -10.83 -6.05
N ALA A 218 -12.77 -9.93 -7.00
CA ALA A 218 -12.35 -10.31 -8.34
C ALA A 218 -11.03 -11.10 -8.32
N ARG A 219 -10.01 -10.57 -7.63
CA ARG A 219 -8.73 -11.27 -7.45
C ARG A 219 -8.91 -12.65 -6.82
N ALA A 220 -9.75 -12.75 -5.79
CA ALA A 220 -10.03 -14.03 -5.15
C ALA A 220 -10.60 -15.08 -6.11
N LEU A 221 -11.49 -14.70 -7.03
CA LEU A 221 -12.00 -15.64 -8.03
C LEU A 221 -10.94 -16.03 -9.06
N GLU A 222 -10.07 -15.08 -9.45
CA GLU A 222 -8.95 -15.33 -10.36
C GLU A 222 -7.90 -16.28 -9.73
N SER A 223 -7.68 -16.17 -8.42
CA SER A 223 -6.79 -17.04 -7.62
C SER A 223 -7.43 -18.39 -7.26
N GLY A 224 -8.48 -18.83 -7.96
CA GLY A 224 -9.11 -20.14 -7.76
C GLY A 224 -10.17 -20.19 -6.64
N GLY A 225 -10.51 -19.05 -6.05
CA GLY A 225 -11.57 -18.94 -5.06
C GLY A 225 -12.96 -19.18 -5.64
N THR A 226 -13.86 -19.71 -4.82
CA THR A 226 -15.26 -19.95 -5.17
C THR A 226 -16.17 -18.95 -4.46
N SER A 227 -17.05 -18.27 -5.20
CA SER A 227 -18.02 -17.33 -4.64
C SER A 227 -18.94 -17.97 -3.60
N VAL A 228 -19.05 -17.33 -2.43
CA VAL A 228 -20.07 -17.61 -1.41
C VAL A 228 -21.14 -16.53 -1.42
N ALA A 229 -20.71 -15.27 -1.49
CA ALA A 229 -21.58 -14.10 -1.55
C ALA A 229 -20.92 -13.02 -2.42
N LYS A 230 -21.65 -12.53 -3.44
CA LYS A 230 -21.18 -11.43 -4.28
C LYS A 230 -21.08 -10.12 -3.47
N PRO A 231 -20.21 -9.18 -3.88
CA PRO A 231 -20.16 -7.84 -3.31
C PRO A 231 -21.53 -7.19 -3.22
N ALA A 232 -21.89 -6.72 -2.03
CA ALA A 232 -23.12 -5.99 -1.79
C ALA A 232 -22.98 -5.10 -0.56
N ASP A 233 -23.66 -3.96 -0.58
CA ASP A 233 -23.77 -3.08 0.57
C ASP A 233 -24.65 -3.74 1.64
N LYS A 234 -24.27 -3.55 2.90
CA LYS A 234 -24.88 -4.16 4.08
C LYS A 234 -25.54 -3.07 4.94
N PRO A 235 -26.57 -3.43 5.72
CA PRO A 235 -27.32 -2.46 6.54
C PRO A 235 -26.54 -1.89 7.74
N TYR A 236 -25.30 -2.34 7.96
CA TYR A 236 -24.40 -1.91 9.02
C TYR A 236 -23.19 -1.17 8.45
N ASP A 237 -23.43 -0.38 7.41
CA ASP A 237 -22.47 0.54 6.79
C ASP A 237 -21.19 -0.15 6.30
N GLU A 238 -21.32 -1.33 5.72
CA GLU A 238 -20.20 -2.02 5.07
C GLU A 238 -20.56 -2.43 3.66
N ARG A 239 -19.58 -2.38 2.77
CA ARG A 239 -19.60 -3.19 1.56
C ARG A 239 -18.93 -4.51 1.90
N SER A 240 -19.54 -5.66 1.55
CA SER A 240 -18.89 -6.95 1.80
C SER A 240 -19.22 -8.05 0.81
N ALA A 241 -18.30 -9.00 0.70
CA ALA A 241 -18.35 -10.19 -0.14
C ALA A 241 -17.76 -11.40 0.59
N GLY A 242 -18.00 -12.60 0.06
CA GLY A 242 -17.48 -13.84 0.63
C GLY A 242 -17.03 -14.82 -0.44
N VAL A 243 -15.88 -15.47 -0.21
CA VAL A 243 -15.30 -16.50 -1.08
C VAL A 243 -14.79 -17.69 -0.25
N LYS A 244 -14.66 -18.85 -0.88
CA LYS A 244 -13.93 -20.00 -0.35
C LYS A 244 -12.63 -20.20 -1.10
N ASP A 245 -11.54 -20.49 -0.40
CA ASP A 245 -10.29 -20.96 -1.02
C ASP A 245 -10.39 -22.45 -1.45
N GLY A 246 -9.30 -22.97 -2.04
CA GLY A 246 -9.22 -24.36 -2.52
C GLY A 246 -9.32 -25.42 -1.42
N PHE A 247 -8.96 -25.09 -0.18
CA PHE A 247 -9.14 -25.97 0.98
C PHE A 247 -10.58 -25.90 1.55
N GLY A 248 -11.27 -24.79 1.30
CA GLY A 248 -12.64 -24.53 1.69
C GLY A 248 -12.79 -23.53 2.83
N ASN A 249 -11.71 -22.86 3.28
CA ASN A 249 -11.85 -21.80 4.29
C ASN A 249 -12.65 -20.65 3.69
N THR A 250 -13.51 -20.04 4.50
CA THR A 250 -14.37 -18.94 4.05
C THR A 250 -13.78 -17.59 4.42
N TRP A 251 -13.47 -16.78 3.43
CA TRP A 251 -12.94 -15.43 3.56
C TRP A 251 -14.06 -14.42 3.32
N TRP A 252 -14.45 -13.71 4.38
CA TRP A 252 -15.36 -12.58 4.31
C TRP A 252 -14.55 -11.30 4.18
N MET A 253 -14.79 -10.55 3.11
CA MET A 253 -14.08 -9.32 2.79
C MET A 253 -15.01 -8.14 3.02
N ALA A 254 -14.54 -7.10 3.70
CA ALA A 254 -15.35 -5.93 3.98
C ALA A 254 -14.58 -4.61 3.85
N THR A 255 -15.31 -3.55 3.53
CA THR A 255 -14.86 -2.16 3.64
C THR A 255 -15.94 -1.41 4.40
N TYR A 256 -15.58 -0.74 5.49
CA TYR A 256 -16.49 0.15 6.20
C TYR A 256 -16.78 1.38 5.33
N THR A 257 -18.05 1.72 5.19
CA THR A 257 -18.57 2.80 4.33
C THR A 257 -19.22 3.92 5.13
N GLY A 258 -19.33 3.75 6.45
CA GLY A 258 -19.80 4.81 7.36
C GLY A 258 -18.73 5.89 7.50
N VAL A 259 -19.18 7.15 7.47
CA VAL A 259 -18.33 8.34 7.57
C VAL A 259 -17.80 8.53 8.99
#